data_AF-A0A2V5QLU9-F1
#
_entry.id   AF-A0A2V5QLU9-F1
#
_cell.length_a   1.000
_cell.length_b   1.000
_cell.length_c   1.000
_cell.angle_alpha   90.00
_cell.angle_beta   90.00
_cell.angle_gamma   90.00
#
_symmetry.space_group_name_H-M   'P 1'
#
loop_
_entity.id
_entity.type
_entity.pdbx_description
1 polymer ?
#
loop_
_entity_poly.entity_id
_entity_poly.type
_entity_poly.pdbx_seq_one_letter_code
_entity_poly.pdbx_strand_id
1 'polypeptide(L)'
;PFNDRRHYFIAHDYVENLLSAIEPNGLLLTLDWQVVSPMLYVQEIEQRRREVEIVDINLLRRSWYFDYLRHAYPGLIERSREKIDAFVENLKEWERDPRAFTRNQALTQKITTAFEEMIKSIVTHESKVAPVYVTRDLLFADTVNGELIKWLTQNYQLVPQGLVFNLAGDQSFHDSPDLRLQTRGLADGTLRFEKEDVVNVKVLPVYTSMLTNRGRYLALFNQHERAIAAFRQALALDPGLAAAQQGVVESTAKLRSQ
;
A
#
# COMPACT_ATOMS: atom_id res chain seq x y z
N PRO A 1 -15.47 1.27 29.03
CA PRO A 1 -14.25 0.66 28.45
C PRO A 1 -13.74 1.37 27.18
N PHE A 2 -14.62 1.95 26.34
CA PHE A 2 -14.23 2.55 25.04
C PHE A 2 -13.76 4.02 25.10
N ASN A 3 -13.88 4.68 26.25
CA ASN A 3 -13.63 6.12 26.38
C ASN A 3 -12.20 6.46 26.85
N ASP A 4 -11.44 5.51 27.39
CA ASP A 4 -10.04 5.73 27.73
C ASP A 4 -9.15 5.31 26.56
N ARG A 5 -8.55 6.30 25.89
CA ARG A 5 -7.67 6.11 24.72
C ARG A 5 -6.20 6.32 25.03
N ARG A 6 -5.80 6.42 26.30
CA ARG A 6 -4.40 6.64 26.70
C ARG A 6 -3.44 5.54 26.22
N HIS A 7 -3.97 4.38 25.87
CA HIS A 7 -3.22 3.25 25.30
C HIS A 7 -3.66 2.87 23.87
N TYR A 8 -4.35 3.78 23.17
CA TYR A 8 -4.75 3.55 21.78
C TYR A 8 -3.60 3.95 20.83
N PHE A 9 -2.74 2.98 20.49
CA PHE A 9 -1.59 3.20 19.61
C PHE A 9 -1.79 2.66 18.18
N ILE A 10 -2.98 2.16 17.85
CA ILE A 10 -3.23 1.42 16.61
C ILE A 10 -2.81 2.20 15.36
N ALA A 11 -3.23 3.46 15.23
CA ALA A 11 -2.90 4.27 14.06
C ALA A 11 -1.38 4.56 13.94
N HIS A 12 -0.73 4.85 15.07
CA HIS A 12 0.70 5.12 15.12
C HIS A 12 1.52 3.86 14.79
N ASP A 13 1.20 2.74 15.42
CA ASP A 13 1.89 1.47 15.18
C ASP A 13 1.65 0.97 13.75
N TYR A 14 0.46 1.19 13.18
CA TYR A 14 0.18 0.86 11.78
C TYR A 14 1.09 1.62 10.81
N VAL A 15 1.26 2.93 11.03
CA VAL A 15 2.15 3.76 10.20
C VAL A 15 3.61 3.41 10.40
N GLU A 16 4.09 3.26 11.64
CA GLU A 16 5.49 2.89 11.89
C GLU A 16 5.80 1.50 11.28
N ASN A 17 4.88 0.55 11.37
CA ASN A 17 5.03 -0.75 10.72
C ASN A 17 5.10 -0.65 9.19
N LEU A 18 4.25 0.17 8.55
CA LEU A 18 4.31 0.42 7.11
C LEU A 18 5.62 1.11 6.70
N LEU A 19 5.99 2.19 7.39
CA LEU A 19 7.21 2.94 7.10
C LEU A 19 8.46 2.08 7.32
N SER A 20 8.49 1.20 8.33
CA SER A 20 9.64 0.31 8.59
C SER A 20 10.01 -0.59 7.42
N ALA A 21 9.06 -0.84 6.50
CA ALA A 21 9.28 -1.62 5.29
C ALA A 21 9.79 -0.80 4.11
N ILE A 22 9.58 0.51 4.10
CA ILE A 22 9.90 1.37 2.97
C ILE A 22 11.35 1.84 3.09
N GLU A 23 12.13 1.70 2.03
CA GLU A 23 13.50 2.20 1.98
C GLU A 23 13.56 3.75 1.91
N PRO A 24 14.68 4.38 2.29
CA PRO A 24 14.84 5.84 2.18
C PRO A 24 14.58 6.34 0.75
N ASN A 25 13.85 7.44 0.62
CA ASN A 25 13.39 8.01 -0.66
C ASN A 25 12.41 7.14 -1.45
N GLY A 26 11.94 6.02 -0.89
CA GLY A 26 10.95 5.17 -1.53
C GLY A 26 9.60 5.88 -1.69
N LEU A 27 8.88 5.51 -2.75
CA LEU A 27 7.51 5.99 -3.02
C LEU A 27 6.50 4.97 -2.49
N LEU A 28 5.52 5.40 -1.70
CA LEU A 28 4.33 4.63 -1.35
C LEU A 28 3.11 5.16 -2.10
N LEU A 29 2.50 4.30 -2.92
CA LEU A 29 1.19 4.54 -3.52
C LEU A 29 0.09 3.80 -2.73
N THR A 30 -0.98 4.50 -2.37
CA THR A 30 -2.07 3.94 -1.56
C THR A 30 -3.43 4.54 -1.90
N LEU A 31 -4.52 3.82 -1.61
CA LEU A 31 -5.89 4.33 -1.52
C LEU A 31 -6.42 4.29 -0.08
N ASP A 32 -5.60 3.87 0.89
CA ASP A 32 -6.02 3.62 2.26
C ASP A 32 -5.89 4.89 3.11
N TRP A 33 -7.03 5.51 3.42
CA TRP A 33 -7.08 6.67 4.29
C TRP A 33 -6.55 6.39 5.71
N GLN A 34 -6.60 5.13 6.16
CA GLN A 34 -6.07 4.70 7.45
C GLN A 34 -4.54 4.69 7.46
N VAL A 35 -3.91 4.80 6.28
CA VAL A 35 -2.48 4.98 6.07
C VAL A 35 -2.15 6.46 5.93
N VAL A 36 -2.81 7.14 4.98
CA VAL A 36 -2.50 8.54 4.61
C VAL A 36 -2.70 9.51 5.77
N SER A 37 -3.85 9.44 6.46
CA SER A 37 -4.19 10.38 7.53
C SER A 37 -3.17 10.39 8.68
N PRO A 38 -2.82 9.25 9.30
CA PRO A 38 -1.79 9.24 10.34
C PRO A 38 -0.37 9.48 9.80
N MET A 39 -0.06 9.12 8.55
CA MET A 39 1.25 9.43 7.95
C MET A 39 1.49 10.92 7.79
N LEU A 40 0.46 11.71 7.42
CA LEU A 40 0.57 13.16 7.38
C LEU A 40 0.99 13.72 8.75
N TYR A 41 0.44 13.19 9.84
CA TYR A 41 0.85 13.61 11.19
C TYR A 41 2.32 13.24 11.49
N VAL A 42 2.72 12.00 11.17
CA VAL A 42 4.10 11.53 11.39
C VAL A 42 5.12 12.35 10.59
N GLN A 43 4.81 12.71 9.35
CA GLN A 43 5.72 13.48 8.50
C GLN A 43 5.69 14.98 8.81
N GLU A 44 4.51 15.60 8.93
CA GLU A 44 4.36 17.05 9.05
C GLU A 44 4.48 17.56 10.49
N ILE A 45 4.11 16.76 11.48
CA ILE A 45 4.14 17.17 12.90
C ILE A 45 5.32 16.53 13.63
N GLU A 46 5.48 15.22 13.52
CA GLU A 46 6.59 14.52 14.20
C GLU A 46 7.92 14.62 13.43
N GLN A 47 7.88 15.08 12.18
CA GLN A 47 9.06 15.28 11.33
C GLN A 47 9.88 14.00 11.12
N ARG A 48 9.22 12.83 11.14
CA ARG A 48 9.82 11.51 10.92
C ARG A 48 9.57 11.04 9.49
N ARG A 49 10.55 10.34 8.91
CA ARG A 49 10.44 9.68 7.59
C ARG A 49 9.96 10.63 6.47
N ARG A 50 10.34 11.91 6.54
CA ARG A 50 9.97 12.93 5.54
C ARG A 50 10.59 12.67 4.17
N GLU A 51 11.62 11.84 4.12
CA GLU A 51 12.22 11.38 2.87
C GLU A 51 11.36 10.35 2.12
N VAL A 52 10.39 9.70 2.77
CA VAL A 52 9.48 8.78 2.08
C VAL A 52 8.41 9.57 1.35
N GLU A 53 8.26 9.36 0.05
CA GLU A 53 7.23 10.00 -0.75
C GLU A 53 5.93 9.20 -0.62
N ILE A 54 4.84 9.83 -0.19
CA ILE A 54 3.56 9.15 0.06
C ILE A 54 2.46 9.81 -0.78
N VAL A 55 1.86 9.03 -1.68
CA VAL A 55 0.86 9.53 -2.62
C VAL A 55 -0.44 8.73 -2.47
N ASP A 56 -1.50 9.45 -2.11
CA ASP A 56 -2.86 8.92 -2.13
C ASP A 56 -3.46 9.06 -3.53
N ILE A 57 -3.73 7.92 -4.17
CA ILE A 57 -4.28 7.87 -5.53
C ILE A 57 -5.71 8.46 -5.59
N ASN A 58 -6.48 8.44 -4.49
CA ASN A 58 -7.77 9.12 -4.45
C ASN A 58 -7.61 10.64 -4.44
N LEU A 59 -6.61 11.16 -3.72
CA LEU A 59 -6.32 12.59 -3.69
C LEU A 59 -5.77 13.11 -5.02
N LEU A 60 -5.11 12.26 -5.82
CA LEU A 60 -4.75 12.60 -7.21
C LEU A 60 -5.97 13.00 -8.07
N ARG A 61 -7.21 12.73 -7.63
CA ARG A 61 -8.43 13.20 -8.30
C ARG A 61 -8.86 14.62 -7.89
N ARG A 62 -7.99 15.38 -7.22
CA ARG A 62 -8.23 16.76 -6.79
C ARG A 62 -7.06 17.64 -7.21
N SER A 63 -7.32 18.72 -7.94
CA SER A 63 -6.24 19.54 -8.52
C SER A 63 -5.35 20.19 -7.46
N TRP A 64 -5.91 20.57 -6.30
CA TRP A 64 -5.16 21.14 -5.17
C TRP A 64 -4.09 20.19 -4.62
N TYR A 65 -4.27 18.87 -4.76
CA TYR A 65 -3.31 17.91 -4.22
C TYR A 65 -1.98 17.97 -4.98
N PHE A 66 -2.01 18.34 -6.27
CA PHE A 66 -0.78 18.57 -7.04
C PHE A 66 -0.07 19.85 -6.60
N ASP A 67 -0.78 20.85 -6.07
CA ASP A 67 -0.13 22.00 -5.45
C ASP A 67 0.61 21.55 -4.19
N TYR A 68 0.00 20.70 -3.35
CA TYR A 68 0.68 20.08 -2.21
C TYR A 68 1.92 19.26 -2.65
N LEU A 69 1.76 18.35 -3.60
CA LEU A 69 2.86 17.48 -4.06
C LEU A 69 4.03 18.28 -4.67
N ARG A 70 3.77 19.41 -5.34
CA ARG A 70 4.84 20.31 -5.83
C ARG A 70 5.68 20.90 -4.71
N HIS A 71 5.09 21.15 -3.54
CA HIS A 71 5.81 21.67 -2.38
C HIS A 71 6.50 20.55 -1.61
N ALA A 72 5.79 19.43 -1.37
CA ALA A 72 6.30 18.32 -0.56
C ALA A 72 7.34 17.47 -1.31
N TYR A 73 7.06 17.11 -2.56
CA TYR A 73 7.85 16.18 -3.38
C TYR A 73 8.14 16.77 -4.77
N PRO A 74 8.89 17.88 -4.86
CA PRO A 74 9.16 18.54 -6.14
C PRO A 74 9.85 17.59 -7.14
N GLY A 75 10.74 16.71 -6.66
CA GLY A 75 11.42 15.72 -7.50
C GLY A 75 10.45 14.78 -8.22
N LEU A 76 9.46 14.24 -7.51
CA LEU A 76 8.41 13.38 -8.07
C LEU A 76 7.63 14.11 -9.17
N ILE A 77 7.25 15.37 -8.91
CA ILE A 77 6.53 16.17 -9.90
C ILE A 77 7.39 16.43 -11.13
N GLU A 78 8.65 16.85 -10.97
CA GLU A 78 9.54 17.15 -12.10
C GLU A 78 9.75 15.93 -13.02
N ARG A 79 9.99 14.76 -12.44
CA ARG A 79 10.27 13.53 -13.20
C ARG A 79 9.10 13.07 -14.07
N SER A 80 7.87 13.43 -13.71
CA SER A 80 6.65 13.06 -14.46
C SER A 80 5.84 14.27 -14.92
N ARG A 81 6.46 15.46 -14.99
CA ARG A 81 5.82 16.76 -15.23
C ARG A 81 4.87 16.74 -16.42
N GLU A 82 5.34 16.25 -17.57
CA GLU A 82 4.56 16.25 -18.82
C GLU A 82 3.20 15.54 -18.64
N LYS A 83 3.22 14.34 -18.04
CA LYS A 83 2.00 13.55 -17.83
C LYS A 83 1.14 14.09 -16.69
N ILE A 84 1.77 14.64 -15.65
CA ILE A 84 1.07 15.30 -14.54
C ILE A 84 0.33 16.54 -15.04
N ASP A 85 1.00 17.45 -15.75
CA ASP A 85 0.40 18.70 -16.22
C ASP A 85 -0.74 18.42 -17.21
N ALA A 86 -0.54 17.47 -18.14
CA ALA A 86 -1.61 17.03 -19.05
C ALA A 86 -2.85 16.51 -18.29
N PHE A 87 -2.67 15.71 -17.24
CA PHE A 87 -3.79 15.25 -16.43
C PHE A 87 -4.44 16.39 -15.63
N VAL A 88 -3.64 17.24 -14.97
CA VAL A 88 -4.11 18.36 -14.14
C VAL A 88 -4.94 19.36 -14.96
N GLU A 89 -4.56 19.62 -16.21
CA GLU A 89 -5.36 20.45 -17.13
C GLU A 89 -6.76 19.85 -17.34
N ASN A 90 -6.84 18.57 -17.70
CA ASN A 90 -8.12 17.88 -17.88
C ASN A 90 -8.92 17.84 -16.56
N LEU A 91 -8.25 17.65 -15.43
CA LEU A 91 -8.88 17.61 -14.12
C LEU A 91 -9.51 18.97 -13.75
N LYS A 92 -8.82 20.08 -14.01
CA LYS A 92 -9.35 21.43 -13.78
C LYS A 92 -10.56 21.74 -14.66
N GLU A 93 -10.57 21.25 -15.90
CA GLU A 93 -11.76 21.34 -16.76
C GLU A 93 -12.93 20.53 -16.17
N TRP A 94 -12.67 19.31 -15.72
CA TRP A 94 -13.68 18.46 -15.09
C TRP A 94 -14.22 19.06 -13.79
N GLU A 95 -13.37 19.61 -12.92
CA GLU A 95 -13.78 20.26 -11.67
C GLU A 95 -14.65 21.50 -11.93
N ARG A 96 -14.45 22.20 -13.06
CA ARG A 96 -15.25 23.36 -13.47
C ARG A 96 -16.64 22.97 -13.98
N ASP A 97 -16.75 21.92 -14.80
CA ASP A 97 -18.04 21.41 -15.28
C ASP A 97 -18.05 19.87 -15.42
N PRO A 98 -18.35 19.14 -14.34
CA PRO A 98 -18.41 17.69 -14.39
C PRO A 98 -19.50 17.16 -15.35
N ARG A 99 -20.57 17.93 -15.61
CA ARG A 99 -21.69 17.51 -16.44
C ARG A 99 -21.30 17.42 -17.92
N ALA A 100 -20.36 18.25 -18.37
CA ALA A 100 -19.82 18.17 -19.72
C ALA A 100 -19.17 16.81 -19.98
N PHE A 101 -18.46 16.25 -19.00
CA PHE A 101 -17.80 14.96 -19.10
C PHE A 101 -18.80 13.81 -19.05
N THR A 102 -19.79 13.86 -18.16
CA THR A 102 -20.85 12.83 -18.09
C THR A 102 -21.59 12.64 -19.42
N ARG A 103 -21.72 13.70 -20.21
CA ARG A 103 -22.41 13.68 -21.51
C ARG A 103 -21.48 13.43 -22.70
N ASN A 104 -20.16 13.41 -22.48
CA ASN A 104 -19.18 13.29 -23.53
C ASN A 104 -18.17 12.17 -23.21
N GLN A 105 -18.38 11.03 -23.88
CA GLN A 105 -17.53 9.85 -23.72
C GLN A 105 -16.06 10.13 -24.10
N ALA A 106 -15.80 10.97 -25.10
CA ALA A 106 -14.43 11.29 -25.51
C ALA A 106 -13.69 12.10 -24.43
N LEU A 107 -14.36 13.06 -23.78
CA LEU A 107 -13.79 13.79 -22.64
C LEU A 107 -13.54 12.87 -21.43
N THR A 108 -14.49 11.98 -21.14
CA THR A 108 -14.33 10.96 -20.08
C THR A 108 -13.16 10.01 -20.35
N GLN A 109 -13.00 9.58 -21.61
CA GLN A 109 -11.89 8.74 -22.02
C GLN A 109 -10.56 9.51 -21.91
N LYS A 110 -10.52 10.76 -22.37
CA LYS A 110 -9.32 11.61 -22.32
C LYS A 110 -8.79 11.77 -20.89
N ILE A 111 -9.65 12.14 -19.94
CA ILE A 111 -9.22 12.31 -18.54
C ILE A 111 -8.84 10.98 -17.89
N THR A 112 -9.55 9.89 -18.19
CA THR A 112 -9.22 8.55 -17.69
C THR A 112 -7.86 8.08 -18.19
N THR A 113 -7.61 8.21 -19.50
CA THR A 113 -6.31 7.86 -20.09
C THR A 113 -5.19 8.73 -19.52
N ALA A 114 -5.39 10.05 -19.37
CA ALA A 114 -4.39 10.93 -18.78
C ALA A 114 -4.08 10.56 -17.32
N PHE A 115 -5.08 10.16 -16.53
CA PHE A 115 -4.89 9.69 -15.16
C PHE A 115 -4.02 8.43 -15.10
N GLU A 116 -4.32 7.44 -15.94
CA GLU A 116 -3.54 6.21 -16.01
C GLU A 116 -2.10 6.46 -16.49
N GLU A 117 -1.92 7.26 -17.54
CA GLU A 117 -0.60 7.62 -18.07
C GLU A 117 0.24 8.36 -17.02
N MET A 118 -0.37 9.26 -16.25
CA MET A 118 0.30 9.95 -15.14
C MET A 118 0.79 8.97 -14.08
N ILE A 119 -0.05 8.05 -13.60
CA ILE A 119 0.39 7.08 -12.57
C ILE A 119 1.48 6.15 -13.13
N LYS A 120 1.31 5.65 -14.36
CA LYS A 120 2.33 4.83 -15.04
C LYS A 120 3.66 5.60 -15.17
N SER A 121 3.60 6.89 -15.51
CA SER A 121 4.78 7.75 -15.56
C SER A 121 5.45 7.88 -14.19
N ILE A 122 4.69 8.15 -13.13
CA ILE A 122 5.22 8.26 -11.77
C ILE A 122 5.92 6.96 -11.38
N VAL A 123 5.24 5.81 -11.45
CA VAL A 123 5.83 4.50 -11.10
C VAL A 123 7.09 4.21 -11.92
N THR A 124 7.06 4.46 -13.23
CA THR A 124 8.19 4.17 -14.13
C THR A 124 9.41 5.05 -13.86
N HIS A 125 9.22 6.33 -13.51
CA HIS A 125 10.34 7.23 -13.25
C HIS A 125 10.85 7.10 -11.81
N GLU A 126 9.96 6.93 -10.83
CA GLU A 126 10.34 6.77 -9.42
C GLU A 126 11.10 5.46 -9.17
N SER A 127 10.70 4.37 -9.84
CA SER A 127 11.41 3.08 -9.75
C SER A 127 12.86 3.11 -10.24
N LYS A 128 13.27 4.17 -10.97
CA LYS A 128 14.68 4.39 -11.37
C LYS A 128 15.50 5.13 -10.30
N VAL A 129 14.83 5.74 -9.32
CA VAL A 129 15.43 6.56 -8.26
C VAL A 129 15.47 5.78 -6.95
N ALA A 130 14.34 5.20 -6.55
CA ALA A 130 14.19 4.44 -5.32
C ALA A 130 13.08 3.37 -5.47
N PRO A 131 12.99 2.38 -4.59
CA PRO A 131 11.95 1.38 -4.66
C PRO A 131 10.54 1.99 -4.55
N VAL A 132 9.61 1.44 -5.33
CA VAL A 132 8.20 1.85 -5.31
C VAL A 132 7.39 0.78 -4.60
N TYR A 133 6.55 1.21 -3.68
CA TYR A 133 5.72 0.37 -2.85
C TYR A 133 4.24 0.68 -3.10
N VAL A 134 3.40 -0.33 -2.94
CA VAL A 134 1.95 -0.20 -3.00
C VAL A 134 1.31 -0.86 -1.78
N THR A 135 0.24 -0.28 -1.27
CA THR A 135 -0.58 -0.94 -0.25
C THR A 135 -1.53 -1.96 -0.90
N ARG A 136 -1.99 -2.91 -0.08
CA ARG A 136 -2.86 -4.00 -0.51
C ARG A 136 -4.13 -3.50 -1.22
N ASP A 137 -4.81 -2.52 -0.65
CA ASP A 137 -6.06 -1.93 -1.17
C ASP A 137 -5.97 -1.48 -2.62
N LEU A 138 -4.80 -1.03 -3.10
CA LEU A 138 -4.60 -0.70 -4.51
C LEU A 138 -4.84 -1.90 -5.44
N LEU A 139 -4.50 -3.10 -4.98
CA LEU A 139 -4.62 -4.34 -5.75
C LEU A 139 -6.03 -4.95 -5.72
N PHE A 140 -6.88 -4.53 -4.78
CA PHE A 140 -8.24 -5.06 -4.59
C PHE A 140 -9.34 -3.99 -4.76
N ALA A 141 -8.99 -2.79 -5.24
CA ALA A 141 -9.98 -1.75 -5.51
C ALA A 141 -10.87 -2.14 -6.70
N ASP A 142 -12.19 -2.18 -6.47
CA ASP A 142 -13.19 -2.59 -7.47
C ASP A 142 -13.14 -1.73 -8.74
N THR A 143 -12.94 -2.40 -9.89
CA THR A 143 -13.17 -1.99 -11.30
C THR A 143 -12.56 -0.69 -11.84
N VAL A 144 -12.47 0.40 -11.09
CA VAL A 144 -12.05 1.72 -11.58
C VAL A 144 -10.54 1.79 -11.86
N ASN A 145 -9.74 0.94 -11.21
CA ASN A 145 -8.28 0.86 -11.41
C ASN A 145 -7.86 -0.42 -12.12
N GLY A 146 -8.77 -1.15 -12.78
CA GLY A 146 -8.50 -2.48 -13.34
C GLY A 146 -7.31 -2.51 -14.31
N GLU A 147 -7.21 -1.52 -15.20
CA GLU A 147 -6.10 -1.41 -16.15
C GLU A 147 -4.77 -1.06 -15.48
N LEU A 148 -4.79 -0.23 -14.43
CA LEU A 148 -3.59 0.08 -13.64
C LEU A 148 -3.10 -1.18 -12.90
N ILE A 149 -3.99 -1.91 -12.23
CA ILE A 149 -3.64 -3.13 -11.49
C ILE A 149 -3.09 -4.19 -12.46
N LYS A 150 -3.74 -4.36 -13.61
CA LYS A 150 -3.27 -5.25 -14.67
C LYS A 150 -1.88 -4.85 -15.16
N TRP A 151 -1.66 -3.57 -15.43
CA TRP A 151 -0.34 -3.08 -15.83
C TRP A 151 0.71 -3.33 -14.75
N LEU A 152 0.42 -3.02 -13.47
CA LEU A 152 1.34 -3.27 -12.36
C LEU A 152 1.72 -4.75 -12.25
N THR A 153 0.73 -5.64 -12.23
CA THR A 153 0.95 -7.09 -12.07
C THR A 153 1.58 -7.76 -13.30
N GLN A 154 1.51 -7.13 -14.48
CA GLN A 154 2.18 -7.59 -15.68
C GLN A 154 3.65 -7.13 -15.78
N ASN A 155 3.98 -5.98 -15.20
CA ASN A 155 5.31 -5.38 -15.34
C ASN A 155 6.19 -5.54 -14.09
N TYR A 156 5.59 -5.82 -12.93
CA TYR A 156 6.31 -5.92 -11.66
C TYR A 156 5.92 -7.18 -10.90
N GLN A 157 6.91 -7.79 -10.24
CA GLN A 157 6.65 -8.75 -9.18
C GLN A 157 6.28 -8.00 -7.91
N LEU A 158 5.17 -8.42 -7.28
CA LEU A 158 4.74 -7.89 -5.99
C LEU A 158 5.49 -8.61 -4.86
N VAL A 159 6.51 -7.96 -4.30
CA VAL A 159 7.32 -8.52 -3.20
C VAL A 159 6.75 -8.05 -1.87
N PRO A 160 6.10 -8.91 -1.05
CA PRO A 160 5.58 -8.51 0.24
C PRO A 160 6.72 -8.17 1.22
N GLN A 161 6.70 -6.93 1.72
CA GLN A 161 7.67 -6.40 2.68
C GLN A 161 6.91 -5.66 3.79
N GLY A 162 6.89 -6.24 4.99
CA GLY A 162 6.05 -5.74 6.09
C GLY A 162 4.57 -5.70 5.70
N LEU A 163 4.01 -4.48 5.67
CA LEU A 163 2.60 -4.22 5.36
C LEU A 163 2.37 -3.64 3.95
N VAL A 164 3.41 -3.60 3.10
CA VAL A 164 3.35 -3.13 1.70
C VAL A 164 3.89 -4.17 0.73
N PHE A 165 3.63 -3.98 -0.56
CA PHE A 165 4.32 -4.69 -1.63
C PHE A 165 5.33 -3.76 -2.29
N ASN A 166 6.60 -4.18 -2.37
CA ASN A 166 7.57 -3.57 -3.27
C ASN A 166 7.30 -4.04 -4.71
N LEU A 167 7.39 -3.12 -5.68
CA LEU A 167 7.25 -3.36 -7.11
C LEU A 167 8.62 -3.70 -7.71
N ALA A 168 9.00 -4.98 -7.71
CA ALA A 168 10.26 -5.42 -8.28
C ALA A 168 10.17 -5.57 -9.80
N GLY A 169 11.19 -5.09 -10.54
CA GLY A 169 11.23 -5.10 -12.00
C GLY A 169 11.61 -6.45 -12.63
N ASP A 170 11.80 -7.49 -11.82
CA ASP A 170 12.14 -8.84 -12.26
C ASP A 170 11.39 -9.90 -11.43
N GLN A 171 11.52 -11.17 -11.81
CA GLN A 171 10.85 -12.30 -11.15
C GLN A 171 11.76 -13.09 -10.20
N SER A 172 12.97 -12.60 -9.92
CA SER A 172 13.92 -13.27 -9.03
C SER A 172 13.47 -13.19 -7.56
N PHE A 173 14.15 -13.94 -6.69
CA PHE A 173 13.89 -13.84 -5.26
C PHE A 173 14.51 -12.56 -4.72
N HIS A 174 13.67 -11.69 -4.17
CA HIS A 174 14.06 -10.47 -3.47
C HIS A 174 14.02 -10.73 -1.97
N ASP A 175 15.19 -10.94 -1.38
CA ASP A 175 15.29 -11.18 0.06
C ASP A 175 15.13 -9.87 0.85
N SER A 176 13.92 -9.66 1.38
CA SER A 176 13.63 -8.56 2.30
C SER A 176 13.77 -9.01 3.76
N PRO A 177 14.22 -8.11 4.67
CA PRO A 177 14.41 -8.44 6.07
C PRO A 177 13.08 -8.79 6.76
N ASP A 178 13.14 -9.66 7.75
CA ASP A 178 11.97 -10.03 8.54
C ASP A 178 11.69 -8.93 9.58
N LEU A 179 10.64 -8.15 9.34
CA LEU A 179 10.26 -7.01 10.15
C LEU A 179 9.46 -7.45 11.38
N ARG A 180 9.81 -6.89 12.55
CA ARG A 180 9.04 -7.09 13.77
C ARG A 180 7.90 -6.08 13.83
N LEU A 181 6.71 -6.50 13.42
CA LEU A 181 5.52 -5.67 13.48
C LEU A 181 5.07 -5.43 14.93
N GLN A 182 4.81 -4.18 15.29
CA GLN A 182 4.19 -3.81 16.56
C GLN A 182 2.66 -3.98 16.46
N THR A 183 2.09 -4.90 17.22
CA THR A 183 0.66 -5.25 17.14
C THR A 183 -0.07 -5.11 18.49
N ARG A 184 0.50 -4.35 19.43
CA ARG A 184 -0.13 -4.09 20.73
C ARG A 184 -1.55 -3.56 20.58
N GLY A 185 -2.49 -4.17 21.31
CA GLY A 185 -3.90 -3.81 21.24
C GLY A 185 -4.62 -4.24 19.96
N LEU A 186 -3.95 -4.83 18.97
CA LEU A 186 -4.59 -5.21 17.70
C LEU A 186 -5.36 -6.53 17.84
N ALA A 187 -4.75 -7.53 18.47
CA ALA A 187 -5.35 -8.87 18.66
C ALA A 187 -4.96 -9.55 19.99
N ASP A 188 -4.27 -8.83 20.88
CA ASP A 188 -3.78 -9.37 22.17
C ASP A 188 -4.82 -9.30 23.31
N GLY A 189 -6.01 -8.76 23.03
CA GLY A 189 -7.10 -8.60 24.00
C GLY A 189 -6.95 -7.41 24.96
N THR A 190 -5.88 -6.62 24.85
CA THR A 190 -5.67 -5.42 25.68
C THR A 190 -6.60 -4.26 25.28
N LEU A 191 -6.97 -4.18 23.99
CA LEU A 191 -8.05 -3.35 23.48
C LEU A 191 -9.16 -4.23 22.89
N ARG A 192 -10.37 -3.67 22.84
CA ARG A 192 -11.54 -4.32 22.23
C ARG A 192 -12.21 -3.34 21.30
N PHE A 193 -12.59 -3.83 20.12
CA PHE A 193 -13.26 -3.06 19.09
C PHE A 193 -14.63 -3.67 18.79
N GLU A 194 -15.58 -2.83 18.41
CA GLU A 194 -16.85 -3.31 17.86
C GLU A 194 -16.60 -4.06 16.55
N LYS A 195 -17.53 -4.92 16.15
CA LYS A 195 -17.36 -5.77 14.97
C LYS A 195 -17.15 -4.94 13.69
N GLU A 196 -17.88 -3.84 13.56
CA GLU A 196 -17.83 -2.92 12.42
C GLU A 196 -16.75 -1.82 12.57
N ASP A 197 -15.96 -1.85 13.63
CA ASP A 197 -14.89 -0.86 13.84
C ASP A 197 -13.85 -0.94 12.71
N VAL A 198 -13.34 0.23 12.31
CA VAL A 198 -12.30 0.38 11.29
C VAL A 198 -11.08 -0.50 11.56
N VAL A 199 -10.71 -0.72 12.83
CA VAL A 199 -9.61 -1.61 13.18
C VAL A 199 -9.89 -3.04 12.73
N ASN A 200 -11.10 -3.54 12.99
CA ASN A 200 -11.50 -4.90 12.62
C ASN A 200 -11.74 -5.07 11.12
N VAL A 201 -12.32 -4.06 10.46
CA VAL A 201 -12.75 -4.18 9.06
C VAL A 201 -11.73 -3.69 8.04
N LYS A 202 -10.73 -2.87 8.45
CA LYS A 202 -9.68 -2.34 7.56
C LYS A 202 -8.27 -2.66 8.02
N VAL A 203 -7.92 -2.39 9.28
CA VAL A 203 -6.53 -2.47 9.74
C VAL A 203 -6.08 -3.93 9.94
N LEU A 204 -6.77 -4.70 10.77
CA LEU A 204 -6.43 -6.10 11.05
C LEU A 204 -6.37 -6.97 9.78
N PRO A 205 -7.30 -6.84 8.80
CA PRO A 205 -7.21 -7.55 7.52
C PRO A 205 -5.95 -7.25 6.70
N VAL A 206 -5.39 -6.04 6.81
CA VAL A 206 -4.12 -5.71 6.13
C VAL A 206 -2.98 -6.52 6.74
N TYR A 207 -2.86 -6.58 8.07
CA TYR A 207 -1.83 -7.37 8.73
C TYR A 207 -1.91 -8.85 8.38
N THR A 208 -3.09 -9.45 8.56
CA THR A 208 -3.28 -10.89 8.31
C THR A 208 -3.04 -11.23 6.84
N SER A 209 -3.52 -10.40 5.91
CA SER A 209 -3.29 -10.62 4.48
C SER A 209 -1.82 -10.44 4.10
N MET A 210 -1.14 -9.41 4.59
CA MET A 210 0.25 -9.15 4.21
C MET A 210 1.20 -10.20 4.78
N LEU A 211 1.00 -10.65 6.02
CA LEU A 211 1.74 -11.76 6.62
C LEU A 211 1.48 -13.08 5.87
N THR A 212 0.24 -13.33 5.46
CA THR A 212 -0.09 -14.50 4.63
C THR A 212 0.59 -14.43 3.26
N ASN A 213 0.57 -13.27 2.60
CA ASN A 213 1.24 -13.07 1.31
C ASN A 213 2.76 -13.21 1.45
N ARG A 214 3.36 -12.72 2.53
CA ARG A 214 4.77 -12.93 2.87
C ARG A 214 5.11 -14.41 2.99
N GLY A 215 4.30 -15.17 3.72
CA GLY A 215 4.47 -16.62 3.83
C GLY A 215 4.41 -17.33 2.47
N ARG A 216 3.44 -16.97 1.62
CA ARG A 216 3.32 -17.54 0.26
C ARG A 216 4.51 -17.20 -0.63
N TYR A 217 4.98 -15.96 -0.60
CA TYR A 217 6.14 -15.52 -1.36
C TYR A 217 7.39 -16.31 -0.95
N LEU A 218 7.65 -16.41 0.36
CA LEU A 218 8.77 -17.17 0.88
C LEU A 218 8.69 -18.66 0.51
N ALA A 219 7.50 -19.27 0.61
CA ALA A 219 7.29 -20.67 0.24
C ALA A 219 7.53 -20.91 -1.26
N LEU A 220 7.12 -19.99 -2.13
CA LEU A 220 7.37 -20.04 -3.58
C LEU A 220 8.86 -20.11 -3.91
N PHE A 221 9.69 -19.43 -3.12
CA PHE A 221 11.15 -19.41 -3.27
C PHE A 221 11.87 -20.40 -2.34
N ASN A 222 11.18 -21.45 -1.87
CA ASN A 222 11.71 -22.52 -1.02
C ASN A 222 12.23 -22.08 0.36
N GLN A 223 11.90 -20.87 0.81
CA GLN A 223 12.25 -20.35 2.14
C GLN A 223 11.25 -20.82 3.19
N HIS A 224 11.09 -22.14 3.33
CA HIS A 224 9.99 -22.74 4.09
C HIS A 224 10.01 -22.42 5.59
N GLU A 225 11.18 -22.30 6.23
CA GLU A 225 11.26 -21.92 7.65
C GLU A 225 10.70 -20.52 7.89
N ARG A 226 11.12 -19.55 7.06
CA ARG A 226 10.64 -18.17 7.12
C ARG A 226 9.18 -18.07 6.71
N ALA A 227 8.74 -18.87 5.74
CA ALA A 227 7.34 -18.95 5.35
C ALA A 227 6.44 -19.37 6.52
N ILE A 228 6.83 -20.42 7.26
CA ILE A 228 6.12 -20.89 8.45
C ILE A 228 6.08 -19.79 9.52
N ALA A 229 7.18 -19.06 9.74
CA ALA A 229 7.21 -17.95 10.68
C ALA A 229 6.20 -16.84 10.31
N ALA A 230 6.16 -16.43 9.04
CA ALA A 230 5.21 -15.43 8.56
C ALA A 230 3.75 -15.89 8.69
N PHE A 231 3.44 -17.14 8.31
CA PHE A 231 2.09 -17.69 8.50
C PHE A 231 1.68 -17.77 9.97
N ARG A 232 2.61 -18.13 10.87
CA ARG A 232 2.34 -18.16 12.31
C ARG A 232 2.07 -16.77 12.88
N GLN A 233 2.76 -15.74 12.39
CA GLN A 233 2.44 -14.36 12.76
C GLN A 233 1.03 -13.97 12.32
N ALA A 234 0.60 -14.37 11.11
CA ALA A 234 -0.78 -14.15 10.67
C ALA A 234 -1.79 -14.87 11.59
N LEU A 235 -1.51 -16.13 11.95
CA LEU A 235 -2.36 -16.95 12.83
C LEU A 235 -2.40 -16.46 14.29
N ALA A 236 -1.37 -15.76 14.74
CA ALA A 236 -1.37 -15.11 16.05
C ALA A 236 -2.36 -13.94 16.11
N LEU A 237 -2.63 -13.29 14.96
CA LEU A 237 -3.62 -12.21 14.85
C LEU A 237 -5.02 -12.74 14.56
N ASP A 238 -5.14 -13.78 13.73
CA ASP A 238 -6.39 -14.47 13.46
C ASP A 238 -6.14 -15.98 13.29
N PRO A 239 -6.46 -16.81 14.31
CA PRO A 239 -6.28 -18.26 14.24
C PRO A 239 -7.11 -18.94 13.16
N GLY A 240 -8.17 -18.30 12.64
CA GLY A 240 -9.11 -18.84 11.66
C GLY A 240 -8.64 -18.74 10.20
N LEU A 241 -7.46 -18.18 9.92
CA LEU A 241 -6.96 -17.99 8.56
C LEU A 241 -6.58 -19.32 7.87
N ALA A 242 -7.53 -19.94 7.17
CA ALA A 242 -7.34 -21.21 6.46
C ALA A 242 -6.11 -21.19 5.53
N ALA A 243 -5.90 -20.09 4.81
CA ALA A 243 -4.75 -19.92 3.93
C ALA A 243 -3.39 -20.00 4.66
N ALA A 244 -3.32 -19.43 5.86
CA ALA A 244 -2.09 -19.46 6.67
C ALA A 244 -1.90 -20.83 7.34
N GLN A 245 -2.97 -21.46 7.81
CA GLN A 245 -2.93 -22.84 8.34
C GLN A 245 -2.41 -23.81 7.28
N GLN A 246 -2.96 -23.74 6.06
CA GLN A 246 -2.53 -24.55 4.93
C GLN A 246 -1.06 -24.30 4.58
N GLY A 247 -0.65 -23.02 4.53
CA GLY A 247 0.73 -22.64 4.24
C GLY A 247 1.75 -23.19 5.24
N VAL A 248 1.41 -23.27 6.54
CA VAL A 248 2.23 -23.93 7.57
C VAL A 248 2.36 -25.42 7.28
N VAL A 249 1.25 -26.11 7.00
CA VAL A 249 1.24 -27.55 6.72
C VAL A 249 2.12 -27.88 5.51
N GLU A 250 1.91 -27.18 4.39
CA GLU A 250 2.64 -27.38 3.14
C GLU A 250 4.14 -27.12 3.30
N SER A 251 4.51 -26.00 3.93
CA SER A 251 5.91 -25.66 4.16
C SER A 251 6.60 -26.63 5.13
N THR A 252 5.88 -27.11 6.16
CA THR A 252 6.41 -28.11 7.09
C THR A 252 6.65 -29.45 6.40
N ALA A 253 5.74 -29.85 5.52
CA ALA A 253 5.91 -31.08 4.73
C ALA A 253 7.15 -30.99 3.83
N LYS A 254 7.39 -29.84 3.21
CA LYS A 254 8.58 -29.60 2.38
C LYS A 254 9.89 -29.69 3.16
N LEU A 255 9.96 -29.11 4.36
CA LEU A 255 11.15 -29.22 5.22
C LEU A 255 11.45 -30.66 5.68
N ARG A 256 10.42 -31.49 5.86
CA ARG A 256 10.60 -32.91 6.23
C ARG A 256 11.06 -33.78 5.05
N SER A 257 10.89 -33.30 3.82
CA SER A 257 11.25 -34.01 2.59
C SER A 257 12.63 -33.61 2.03
N GLN A 258 13.30 -32.64 2.67
CA GLN A 258 14.68 -32.24 2.39
C GLN A 258 15.64 -32.99 3.32
#